data_AF-A0A938KF67-F1
#
_entry.id   AF-A0A938KF67-F1
#
_cell.length_a   1.000
_cell.length_b   1.000
_cell.length_c   1.000
_cell.angle_alpha   90.00
_cell.angle_beta   90.00
_cell.angle_gamma   90.00
#
_symmetry.space_group_name_H-M   'P 1'
#
loop_
_entity.id
_entity.type
_entity.pdbx_description
1 polymer ?
#
loop_
_entity_poly.entity_id
_entity_poly.type
_entity_poly.pdbx_seq_one_letter_code
_entity_poly.pdbx_strand_id
1 'polypeptide(L)'
;MKRLTELLNRHLVPPLTVLSENPYLSAIRAGMVSIVPLTIIGGLFMVACFFPVAWSSGRLAPDEIKTPRTLAVQLAQPTNEISKFLSAKISPASRTALERQMASSDVDTAWVNSVVTDFNQLISGRSFYEPGRFTNVPLREVTQQLMDRASGGMDLARLNRLL
;
A
#
# COMPACT_ATOMS: atom_id res chain seq x y z
N MET A 1 15.43 -49.44 -2.69
CA MET A 1 14.26 -48.76 -3.29
C MET A 1 13.39 -49.70 -4.14
N LYS A 2 13.93 -50.42 -5.14
CA LYS A 2 13.13 -51.29 -6.04
C LYS A 2 12.20 -52.30 -5.32
N ARG A 3 12.71 -53.03 -4.31
CA ARG A 3 11.90 -53.98 -3.52
C ARG A 3 10.78 -53.34 -2.69
N LEU A 4 10.96 -52.11 -2.21
CA LEU A 4 9.95 -51.38 -1.44
C LEU A 4 8.79 -50.96 -2.36
N THR A 5 9.12 -50.44 -3.54
CA THR A 5 8.13 -50.07 -4.57
C THR A 5 7.34 -51.29 -5.03
N GLU A 6 8.00 -52.46 -5.14
CA GLU A 6 7.38 -53.71 -5.57
C GLU A 6 6.44 -54.29 -4.50
N LEU A 7 6.79 -54.18 -3.21
CA LEU A 7 5.91 -54.51 -2.10
C LEU A 7 4.70 -53.57 -2.01
N LEU A 8 4.93 -52.27 -2.18
CA LEU A 8 3.86 -51.26 -2.20
C LEU A 8 2.88 -51.53 -3.34
N ASN A 9 3.40 -51.80 -4.53
CA ASN A 9 2.58 -52.06 -5.72
C ASN A 9 1.80 -53.38 -5.63
N ARG A 10 2.32 -54.37 -4.91
CA ARG A 10 1.66 -55.66 -4.76
C ARG A 10 0.64 -55.70 -3.62
N HIS A 11 0.85 -54.97 -2.54
CA HIS A 11 0.00 -55.07 -1.34
C HIS A 11 -0.83 -53.82 -1.03
N LEU A 12 -0.37 -52.62 -1.40
CA LEU A 12 -1.06 -51.37 -1.06
C LEU A 12 -1.81 -50.78 -2.26
N VAL A 13 -1.25 -50.86 -3.47
CA VAL A 13 -1.92 -50.32 -4.66
C VAL A 13 -3.27 -51.01 -4.93
N PRO A 14 -3.41 -52.35 -4.89
CA PRO A 14 -4.69 -52.99 -5.17
C PRO A 14 -5.85 -52.58 -4.24
N PRO A 15 -5.71 -52.58 -2.90
CA PRO A 15 -6.79 -52.14 -2.02
C PRO A 15 -7.08 -50.64 -2.15
N LEU A 16 -6.07 -49.81 -2.42
CA LEU A 16 -6.27 -48.38 -2.65
C LEU A 16 -6.99 -48.09 -3.98
N THR A 17 -6.75 -48.90 -5.01
CA THR A 17 -7.47 -48.82 -6.29
C THR A 17 -8.93 -49.16 -6.10
N VAL A 18 -9.25 -50.28 -5.44
CA VAL A 18 -10.63 -50.69 -5.15
C VAL A 18 -11.35 -49.65 -4.27
N LEU A 19 -10.65 -49.07 -3.28
CA LEU A 19 -11.19 -48.00 -2.46
C LEU A 19 -11.45 -46.74 -3.29
N SER A 20 -10.56 -46.37 -4.22
CA SER A 20 -10.75 -45.22 -5.11
C SER A 20 -11.87 -45.42 -6.13
N GLU A 21 -12.15 -46.65 -6.54
CA GLU A 21 -13.22 -47.02 -7.49
C GLU A 21 -14.60 -47.10 -6.84
N ASN A 22 -14.69 -46.98 -5.51
CA ASN A 22 -15.97 -46.97 -4.81
C ASN A 22 -16.84 -45.77 -5.26
N PRO A 23 -18.08 -45.98 -5.74
CA PRO A 23 -18.97 -44.92 -6.21
C PRO A 23 -19.16 -43.79 -5.20
N TYR A 24 -19.26 -44.10 -3.91
CA TYR A 24 -19.44 -43.11 -2.84
C TYR A 24 -18.22 -42.18 -2.72
N LEU A 25 -17.00 -42.74 -2.78
CA LEU A 25 -15.77 -41.96 -2.71
C LEU A 25 -15.52 -41.16 -3.98
N SER A 26 -15.90 -41.70 -5.14
CA SER A 26 -15.84 -40.98 -6.42
C SER A 26 -16.79 -39.78 -6.43
N ALA A 27 -17.99 -39.93 -5.88
CA ALA A 27 -18.98 -38.86 -5.74
C ALA A 27 -18.51 -37.76 -4.78
N ILE A 28 -17.88 -38.14 -3.66
CA ILE A 28 -17.27 -37.18 -2.72
C ILE A 28 -16.13 -36.41 -3.39
N ARG A 29 -15.26 -37.10 -4.15
CA ARG A 29 -14.17 -36.45 -4.90
C ARG A 29 -14.71 -35.44 -5.91
N ALA A 30 -15.71 -35.82 -6.70
CA ALA A 30 -16.37 -34.92 -7.65
C ALA A 30 -17.04 -33.74 -6.95
N GLY A 31 -17.69 -33.98 -5.80
CA GLY A 31 -18.26 -32.96 -4.94
C GLY A 31 -17.23 -31.95 -4.46
N MET A 32 -16.07 -32.41 -3.98
CA MET A 32 -14.98 -31.50 -3.56
C MET A 32 -14.47 -30.64 -4.72
N VAL A 33 -14.33 -31.20 -5.92
CA VAL A 33 -13.89 -30.45 -7.12
C VAL A 33 -14.87 -29.34 -7.48
N SER A 34 -16.17 -29.54 -7.24
CA SER A 34 -17.20 -28.53 -7.53
C SER A 34 -17.10 -27.27 -6.66
N ILE A 35 -16.52 -27.38 -5.46
CA ILE A 35 -16.40 -26.28 -4.50
C ILE A 35 -15.14 -25.45 -4.77
N VAL A 36 -14.16 -25.99 -5.49
CA VAL A 36 -12.86 -25.35 -5.79
C VAL A 36 -13.00 -23.97 -6.45
N PRO A 37 -13.87 -23.76 -7.47
CA PRO A 37 -14.01 -22.43 -8.07
C PRO A 37 -14.53 -21.39 -7.07
N LEU A 38 -15.48 -21.77 -6.21
CA LEU A 38 -16.05 -20.88 -5.22
C LEU A 38 -15.03 -20.50 -4.14
N THR A 39 -14.20 -21.44 -3.70
CA THR A 39 -13.13 -21.16 -2.73
C THR A 39 -11.96 -20.39 -3.35
N ILE A 40 -11.65 -20.60 -4.63
CA ILE A 40 -10.68 -19.78 -5.36
C ILE A 40 -11.20 -18.33 -5.45
N ILE A 41 -12.47 -18.12 -5.81
CA ILE A 41 -13.06 -16.78 -5.91
C ILE A 41 -13.10 -16.11 -4.52
N GLY A 42 -13.59 -16.83 -3.50
CA GLY A 42 -13.64 -16.30 -2.13
C GLY A 42 -12.26 -16.04 -1.54
N GLY A 43 -11.28 -16.89 -1.82
CA GLY A 43 -9.89 -16.73 -1.41
C GLY A 43 -9.23 -15.54 -2.11
N LEU A 44 -9.43 -15.37 -3.42
CA LEU A 44 -8.97 -14.21 -4.17
C LEU A 44 -9.59 -12.91 -3.64
N PHE A 45 -10.89 -12.93 -3.32
CA PHE A 45 -11.58 -11.79 -2.71
C PHE A 45 -11.03 -11.46 -1.32
N MET A 46 -10.81 -12.46 -0.47
CA MET A 46 -10.18 -12.27 0.84
C MET A 46 -8.78 -11.68 0.70
N VAL A 47 -7.98 -12.20 -0.24
CA VAL A 47 -6.66 -11.66 -0.55
C VAL A 47 -6.77 -10.23 -1.07
N ALA A 48 -7.72 -9.90 -1.94
CA ALA A 48 -7.86 -8.54 -2.47
C ALA A 48 -8.33 -7.52 -1.42
N CYS A 49 -9.30 -7.89 -0.56
CA CYS A 49 -9.86 -7.00 0.47
C CYS A 49 -8.97 -6.89 1.71
N PHE A 50 -8.25 -7.95 2.05
CA PHE A 50 -7.39 -8.01 3.24
C PHE A 50 -5.91 -8.17 2.88
N PHE A 51 -5.50 -7.82 1.66
CA PHE A 51 -4.08 -7.91 1.27
C PHE A 51 -3.27 -7.02 2.21
N PRO A 52 -2.32 -7.58 3.00
CA PRO A 52 -1.52 -6.79 3.92
C PRO A 52 -0.37 -6.05 3.20
N VAL A 53 -0.59 -5.61 1.95
CA VAL A 53 0.38 -4.82 1.18
C VAL A 53 -0.29 -3.81 0.24
N ALA A 54 -0.09 -2.53 0.54
CA ALA A 54 0.09 -1.44 -0.43
C ALA A 54 -1.10 -0.92 -1.27
N TRP A 55 -2.20 -0.49 -0.65
CA TRP A 55 -2.91 0.70 -1.17
C TRP A 55 -2.65 1.96 -0.33
N SER A 56 -1.94 1.79 0.78
CA SER A 56 -1.42 2.84 1.64
C SER A 56 -0.04 2.39 2.12
N SER A 57 0.93 2.31 1.21
CA SER A 57 2.31 2.50 1.66
C SER A 57 2.32 3.82 2.45
N GLY A 58 2.95 3.91 3.61
CA GLY A 58 3.18 5.20 4.27
C GLY A 58 4.11 6.13 3.46
N ARG A 59 4.13 5.99 2.13
CA ARG A 59 5.07 6.59 1.20
C ARG A 59 4.31 7.08 -0.03
N LEU A 60 4.45 8.36 -0.31
CA LEU A 60 4.05 9.04 -1.53
C LEU A 60 4.88 8.53 -2.71
N ALA A 61 4.23 8.26 -3.84
CA ALA A 61 4.89 8.01 -5.13
C ALA A 61 4.85 9.26 -6.03
N PRO A 62 5.81 9.43 -6.96
CA PRO A 62 5.84 10.58 -7.89
C PRO A 62 4.54 10.79 -8.67
N ASP A 63 3.92 9.71 -9.16
CA ASP A 63 2.70 9.76 -9.99
C ASP A 63 1.44 10.19 -9.22
N GLU A 64 1.53 10.28 -7.88
CA GLU A 64 0.45 10.77 -7.03
C GLU A 64 0.37 12.30 -7.02
N ILE A 65 1.45 12.98 -7.39
CA ILE A 65 1.49 14.44 -7.52
C ILE A 65 0.84 14.83 -8.85
N LYS A 66 -0.48 15.11 -8.82
CA LYS A 66 -1.26 15.44 -10.02
C LYS A 66 -0.89 16.77 -10.65
N THR A 67 -0.50 17.76 -9.85
CA THR A 67 -0.16 19.11 -10.32
C THR A 67 1.21 19.55 -9.78
N PRO A 68 2.32 19.04 -10.32
CA PRO A 68 3.67 19.37 -9.83
C PRO A 68 3.98 20.87 -9.89
N ARG A 69 3.50 21.57 -10.92
CA ARG A 69 3.71 23.01 -11.09
C ARG A 69 3.01 23.83 -10.00
N THR A 70 1.73 23.57 -9.74
CA THR A 70 0.98 24.26 -8.68
C THR A 70 1.61 24.01 -7.31
N LEU A 71 2.05 22.78 -7.05
CA LEU A 71 2.77 22.43 -5.83
C LEU A 71 4.08 23.22 -5.71
N ALA A 72 4.87 23.30 -6.78
CA ALA A 72 6.11 24.08 -6.80
C ALA A 72 5.85 25.57 -6.47
N VAL A 73 4.83 26.17 -7.08
CA VAL A 73 4.45 27.56 -6.78
C VAL A 73 4.05 27.73 -5.32
N GLN A 74 3.25 26.81 -4.76
CA GLN A 74 2.85 26.87 -3.35
C GLN A 74 4.02 26.71 -2.37
N LEU A 75 5.05 25.93 -2.73
CA LEU A 75 6.24 25.76 -1.90
C LEU A 75 7.20 26.96 -2.03
N ALA A 76 7.26 27.59 -3.20
CA ALA A 76 8.05 28.81 -3.42
C ALA A 76 7.39 30.04 -2.77
N GLN A 77 6.06 30.12 -2.79
CA GLN A 77 5.27 31.21 -2.24
C GLN A 77 4.18 30.66 -1.30
N PRO A 78 4.55 30.33 -0.05
CA PRO A 78 3.64 29.67 0.87
C PRO A 78 2.53 30.62 1.35
N THR A 79 1.31 30.34 0.94
CA THR A 79 0.11 31.15 1.26
C THR A 79 -0.61 30.71 2.53
N ASN A 80 -0.46 29.46 2.94
CA ASN A 80 -1.10 28.89 4.12
C ASN A 80 -0.05 28.30 5.09
N GLU A 81 -0.46 28.02 6.33
CA GLU A 81 0.44 27.51 7.37
C GLU A 81 1.04 26.13 7.03
N ILE A 82 0.32 25.30 6.27
CA ILE A 82 0.82 24.00 5.81
C ILE A 82 1.96 24.19 4.80
N SER A 83 1.77 25.03 3.79
CA SER A 83 2.79 25.35 2.79
C SER A 83 4.01 26.00 3.42
N LYS A 84 3.84 26.87 4.42
CA LYS A 84 4.95 27.45 5.20
C LYS A 84 5.74 26.36 5.94
N PHE A 85 5.02 25.42 6.55
CA PHE A 85 5.65 24.30 7.24
C PHE A 85 6.39 23.38 6.27
N LEU A 86 5.77 23.01 5.14
CA LEU A 86 6.38 22.14 4.14
C LEU A 86 7.60 22.79 3.47
N SER A 87 7.54 24.08 3.14
CA SER A 87 8.69 24.80 2.55
C SER A 87 9.87 24.96 3.53
N ALA A 88 9.59 24.97 4.84
CA ALA A 88 10.62 24.93 5.86
C ALA A 88 11.28 23.53 6.00
N LYS A 89 10.60 22.46 5.56
CA LYS A 89 11.04 21.07 5.70
C LYS A 89 11.71 20.48 4.46
N ILE A 90 11.63 21.13 3.30
CA ILE A 90 12.34 20.68 2.10
C ILE A 90 13.86 20.86 2.26
N SER A 91 14.61 19.91 1.72
CA SER A 91 16.07 19.90 1.76
C SER A 91 16.69 20.99 0.87
N PRO A 92 17.97 21.36 1.06
CA PRO A 92 18.67 22.28 0.17
C PRO A 92 18.66 21.82 -1.29
N ALA A 93 18.80 20.51 -1.53
CA ALA A 93 18.75 19.93 -2.87
C ALA A 93 17.39 20.15 -3.54
N SER A 94 16.30 19.96 -2.79
CA SER A 94 14.94 20.24 -3.23
C SER A 94 14.73 21.73 -3.52
N ARG A 95 15.29 22.64 -2.72
CA ARG A 95 15.23 24.09 -3.01
C ARG A 95 15.93 24.46 -4.32
N THR A 96 17.13 23.93 -4.58
CA THR A 96 17.81 24.16 -5.87
C THR A 96 17.01 23.62 -7.05
N ALA A 97 16.38 22.44 -6.90
CA ALA A 97 15.54 21.86 -7.94
C ALA A 97 14.23 22.68 -8.15
N LEU A 98 13.67 23.22 -7.07
CA LEU A 98 12.51 24.11 -7.12
C LEU A 98 12.80 25.39 -7.92
N GLU A 99 13.96 26.02 -7.72
CA GLU A 99 14.37 27.20 -8.49
C GLU A 99 14.42 26.92 -10.00
N ARG A 100 14.94 25.75 -10.40
CA ARG A 100 14.96 25.31 -11.81
C ARG A 100 13.55 25.03 -12.34
N GLN A 101 12.70 24.39 -11.54
CA GLN A 101 11.29 24.15 -11.88
C GLN A 101 10.51 25.45 -12.08
N MET A 102 10.83 26.50 -11.32
CA MET A 102 10.22 27.82 -11.46
C MET A 102 10.74 28.58 -12.68
N ALA A 103 11.99 28.36 -13.09
CA ALA A 103 12.58 28.97 -14.27
C ALA A 103 12.10 28.34 -15.60
N SER A 104 11.65 27.08 -15.58
CA SER A 104 11.18 26.36 -16.77
C SER A 104 9.64 26.25 -16.81
N SER A 105 9.09 26.08 -18.01
CA SER A 105 7.66 25.72 -18.23
C SER A 105 7.42 24.21 -18.18
N ASP A 106 8.45 23.40 -18.36
CA ASP A 106 8.36 21.94 -18.28
C ASP A 106 8.42 21.42 -16.84
N VAL A 107 7.92 20.21 -16.62
CA VAL A 107 8.01 19.53 -15.32
C VAL A 107 9.37 18.84 -15.23
N ASP A 108 10.17 19.26 -14.25
CA ASP A 108 11.45 18.66 -13.91
C ASP A 108 11.20 17.40 -13.04
N THR A 109 11.53 16.23 -13.60
CA THR A 109 11.39 14.95 -12.88
C THR A 109 12.36 14.85 -11.70
N ALA A 110 13.51 15.53 -11.75
CA ALA A 110 14.44 15.58 -10.63
C ALA A 110 13.85 16.34 -9.45
N TRP A 111 13.10 17.41 -9.71
CA TRP A 111 12.34 18.12 -8.69
C TRP A 111 11.26 17.24 -8.05
N VAL A 112 10.43 16.57 -8.87
CA VAL A 112 9.37 15.71 -8.34
C VAL A 112 9.95 14.62 -7.42
N ASN A 113 11.05 13.98 -7.85
CA ASN A 113 11.70 12.92 -7.07
C ASN A 113 12.32 13.42 -5.76
N SER A 114 12.88 14.63 -5.74
CA SER A 114 13.46 15.21 -4.51
C SER A 114 12.38 15.58 -3.50
N VAL A 115 11.27 16.18 -3.94
CA VAL A 115 10.11 16.46 -3.08
C VAL A 115 9.54 15.20 -2.47
N VAL A 116 9.32 14.19 -3.30
CA VAL A 116 8.74 12.92 -2.85
C VAL A 116 9.62 12.29 -1.78
N THR A 117 10.95 12.41 -1.93
CA THR A 117 11.90 11.94 -0.93
C THR A 117 11.75 12.70 0.39
N ASP A 118 11.74 14.04 0.35
CA ASP A 118 11.60 14.88 1.54
C ASP A 118 10.26 14.64 2.25
N PHE A 119 9.16 14.55 1.50
CA PHE A 119 7.83 14.29 2.05
C PHE A 119 7.72 12.90 2.65
N ASN A 120 8.34 11.89 2.03
CA ASN A 120 8.37 10.54 2.60
C ASN A 120 9.13 10.48 3.92
N GLN A 121 10.18 11.30 4.10
CA GLN A 121 10.85 11.44 5.39
C GLN A 121 9.93 12.08 6.44
N LEU A 122 9.17 13.11 6.05
CA LEU A 122 8.19 13.76 6.93
C LEU A 122 7.07 12.79 7.33
N ILE A 123 6.49 12.07 6.37
CA ILE A 123 5.40 11.12 6.59
C ILE A 123 5.84 10.00 7.53
N SER A 124 7.06 9.48 7.38
CA SER A 124 7.60 8.42 8.24
C SER A 124 8.00 8.88 9.64
N GLY A 125 7.99 10.20 9.88
CA GLY A 125 8.41 10.81 11.14
C GLY A 125 7.29 10.91 12.18
N ARG A 126 7.41 11.92 13.06
CA ARG A 126 6.36 12.27 14.02
C ARG A 126 5.13 12.84 13.32
N SER A 127 3.98 12.82 13.97
CA SER A 127 2.80 13.51 13.45
C SER A 127 3.09 14.99 13.28
N PHE A 128 2.76 15.54 12.12
CA PHE A 128 2.83 16.98 11.86
C PHE A 128 1.46 17.67 11.99
N TYR A 129 0.45 16.94 12.48
CA TYR A 129 -0.84 17.53 12.80
C TYR A 129 -0.70 18.56 13.92
N GLU A 130 -1.20 19.76 13.67
CA GLU A 130 -1.36 20.80 14.68
C GLU A 130 -2.65 21.57 14.36
N PRO A 131 -3.57 21.74 15.32
CA PRO A 131 -4.86 22.36 15.06
C PRO A 131 -4.75 23.71 14.32
N GLY A 132 -3.78 24.55 14.70
CA GLY A 132 -3.53 25.83 14.04
C GLY A 132 -3.15 25.72 12.57
N ARG A 133 -2.42 24.67 12.17
CA ARG A 133 -2.00 24.45 10.78
C ARG A 133 -3.16 24.00 9.88
N PHE A 134 -4.11 23.25 10.44
CA PHE A 134 -5.24 22.67 9.70
C PHE A 134 -6.56 23.45 9.88
N THR A 135 -6.52 24.67 10.42
CA THR A 135 -7.71 25.50 10.70
C THR A 135 -8.67 25.64 9.52
N ASN A 136 -8.14 25.73 8.29
CA ASN A 136 -8.94 25.89 7.06
C ASN A 136 -9.07 24.60 6.25
N VAL A 137 -8.69 23.44 6.81
CA VAL A 137 -8.70 22.15 6.13
C VAL A 137 -9.67 21.21 6.85
N PRO A 138 -10.88 20.97 6.31
CA PRO A 138 -11.82 20.05 6.94
C PRO A 138 -11.29 18.62 6.89
N LEU A 139 -11.02 18.03 8.05
CA LEU A 139 -10.57 16.65 8.16
C LEU A 139 -11.73 15.67 8.08
N ARG A 140 -11.56 14.61 7.29
CA ARG A 140 -12.54 13.51 7.18
C ARG A 140 -12.64 12.75 8.50
N GLU A 141 -13.82 12.20 8.78
CA GLU A 141 -14.08 11.32 9.95
C GLU A 141 -13.01 10.23 10.14
N VAL A 142 -12.60 9.58 9.05
CA VAL A 142 -11.56 8.54 9.08
C VAL A 142 -10.20 9.07 9.54
N THR A 143 -9.85 10.30 9.16
CA THR A 143 -8.61 10.97 9.59
C THR A 143 -8.70 11.34 11.07
N GLN A 144 -9.87 11.80 11.53
CA GLN A 144 -10.11 12.10 12.95
C GLN A 144 -9.97 10.86 13.84
N GLN A 145 -10.62 9.75 13.46
CA GLN A 145 -10.48 8.47 14.14
C GLN A 145 -9.04 7.94 14.13
N LEU A 146 -8.27 8.24 13.08
CA LEU A 146 -6.85 7.88 13.03
C LEU A 146 -5.99 8.69 14.00
N MET A 147 -6.33 9.94 14.28
CA MET A 147 -5.62 10.74 15.29
C MET A 147 -5.78 10.16 16.69
N ASP A 148 -6.97 9.66 17.03
CA ASP A 148 -7.26 9.11 18.36
C ASP A 148 -6.58 7.75 18.60
N ARG A 149 -6.41 6.95 17.54
CA ARG A 149 -5.93 5.55 17.64
C ARG A 149 -4.47 5.34 17.24
N ALA A 150 -3.85 6.26 16.49
CA ALA A 150 -2.51 6.05 15.96
C ALA A 150 -1.46 6.07 17.08
N SER A 151 -0.92 4.90 17.40
CA SER A 151 0.03 4.70 18.52
C SER A 151 1.50 4.62 18.08
N GLY A 152 1.79 4.62 16.78
CA GLY A 152 3.16 4.54 16.29
C GLY A 152 3.29 3.98 14.87
N GLY A 153 4.49 4.04 14.31
CA GLY A 153 4.88 3.29 13.11
C GLY A 153 3.99 3.53 11.89
N MET A 154 3.39 2.46 11.36
CA MET A 154 2.61 2.51 10.12
C MET A 154 1.32 3.33 10.25
N ASP A 155 0.67 3.31 11.41
CA ASP A 155 -0.55 4.10 11.63
C ASP A 155 -0.27 5.60 11.68
N LEU A 156 0.89 6.00 12.20
CA LEU A 156 1.36 7.40 12.13
C LEU A 156 1.68 7.82 10.69
N ALA A 157 2.37 6.97 9.94
CA ALA A 157 2.65 7.26 8.53
C ALA A 157 1.35 7.37 7.71
N ARG A 158 0.36 6.52 8.01
CA ARG A 158 -0.96 6.60 7.39
C ARG A 158 -1.71 7.86 7.79
N LEU A 159 -1.69 8.23 9.06
CA LEU A 159 -2.27 9.49 9.54
C LEU A 159 -1.66 10.68 8.80
N ASN A 160 -0.33 10.76 8.78
CA ASN A 160 0.42 11.80 8.08
C ASN A 160 0.11 11.89 6.58
N ARG A 161 -0.23 10.76 5.94
CA ARG A 161 -0.62 10.73 4.52
C ARG A 161 -2.04 11.26 4.28
N LEU A 162 -2.92 11.20 5.28
CA LEU A 162 -4.32 11.61 5.17
C LEU A 162 -4.59 13.05 5.65
N LEU A 163 -3.54 13.72 6.12
CA LEU A 163 -3.51 15.14 6.45
C LEU A 163 -3.13 15.96 5.20
#